data_AF-A0A4V0NHN1-F1
#
_entry.id   AF-A0A4V0NHN1-F1
#
_cell.length_a   1.000
_cell.length_b   1.000
_cell.length_c   1.000
_cell.angle_alpha   90.00
_cell.angle_beta   90.00
_cell.angle_gamma   90.00
#
_symmetry.space_group_name_H-M   'P 1'
#
loop_
_entity.id
_entity.type
_entity.pdbx_description
1 polymer ?
#
loop_
_entity_poly.entity_id
_entity_poly.type
_entity_poly.pdbx_seq_one_letter_code
_entity_poly.pdbx_strand_id
1 'polypeptide(L)' 'MPMAQEARKPMFLLTPADGAIGSNAVAVQDCRRDFEALAHRIAAAAGSPLAPRPT' A
#
# COMPACT_ATOMS: atom_id res chain seq x y z
N MET A 1 4.18 0.24 10.29
CA MET A 1 3.86 1.66 10.54
C MET A 1 3.04 1.78 11.82
N PRO A 2 3.59 2.31 12.93
CA PRO A 2 2.86 2.51 14.20
C PRO A 2 1.56 3.31 14.05
N MET A 3 1.57 4.35 13.21
CA MET A 3 0.38 5.14 12.87
C MET A 3 -0.80 4.34 12.30
N ALA A 4 -0.56 3.22 11.62
CA ALA A 4 -1.63 2.35 11.12
C ALA A 4 -2.36 1.64 12.26
N GLN A 5 -1.60 1.25 13.28
CA GLN A 5 -2.11 0.60 14.49
C GLN A 5 -2.91 1.61 15.32
N GLU A 6 -2.39 2.82 15.50
CA GLU A 6 -3.06 3.91 16.21
C GLU A 6 -4.37 4.34 15.52
N ALA A 7 -4.34 4.50 14.19
CA ALA A 7 -5.53 4.83 13.41
C ALA A 7 -6.53 3.67 13.28
N ARG A 8 -6.14 2.44 13.68
CA ARG A 8 -6.90 1.20 13.48
C ARG A 8 -7.35 1.02 12.03
N LYS A 9 -6.45 1.33 11.09
CA LYS A 9 -6.67 1.25 9.64
C LYS A 9 -5.55 0.48 8.97
N PRO A 10 -5.81 -0.19 7.84
CA PRO A 10 -4.75 -0.71 6.99
C PRO A 10 -3.76 0.39 6.61
N MET A 11 -2.46 0.06 6.59
CA MET A 11 -1.38 1.01 6.29
C MET A 11 -1.60 1.77 4.96
N PHE A 12 -2.15 1.10 3.94
CA PHE A 12 -2.41 1.71 2.63
C PHE A 12 -3.65 2.61 2.58
N LEU A 13 -4.45 2.64 3.66
CA LEU A 13 -5.64 3.48 3.81
C LEU A 13 -5.40 4.67 4.76
N LEU A 14 -4.15 4.91 5.16
CA LEU A 14 -3.81 6.06 5.97
C LEU A 14 -3.98 7.35 5.16
N THR A 15 -4.65 8.31 5.77
CA THR A 15 -4.92 9.63 5.20
C THR A 15 -4.08 10.71 5.90
N PRO A 16 -3.99 11.93 5.33
CA PRO A 16 -3.38 13.07 6.04
C PRO A 16 -4.02 13.32 7.41
N ALA A 17 -5.32 13.05 7.57
CA ALA A 17 -6.03 13.18 8.84
C ALA A 17 -5.59 12.15 9.89
N ASP A 18 -4.97 11.05 9.47
CA ASP A 18 -4.36 10.03 10.34
C ASP A 18 -2.88 10.36 10.66
N GLY A 19 -2.39 11.56 10.30
CA GLY A 19 -1.00 11.98 10.48
C GLY A 19 -0.04 11.51 9.38
N ALA A 20 -0.55 10.94 8.28
CA ALA A 20 0.24 10.58 7.10
C ALA A 20 0.57 11.83 6.26
N ILE A 21 1.43 12.69 6.78
CA ILE A 21 1.84 13.94 6.14
C ILE A 21 3.35 13.93 5.92
N GLY A 22 3.82 14.56 4.83
CA GLY A 22 5.24 14.68 4.52
C GLY A 22 5.90 13.32 4.24
N SER A 23 7.02 13.02 4.92
CA SER A 23 7.80 11.79 4.73
C SER A 23 6.99 10.52 5.00
N ASN A 24 6.04 10.55 5.93
CA ASN A 24 5.16 9.39 6.22
C ASN A 24 4.21 9.10 5.05
N ALA A 25 3.70 10.14 4.39
CA ALA A 25 2.88 9.96 3.18
C ALA A 25 3.70 9.32 2.06
N VAL A 26 4.93 9.81 1.84
CA VAL A 26 5.86 9.26 0.84
C VAL A 26 6.18 7.80 1.13
N ALA A 27 6.50 7.46 2.39
CA ALA A 27 6.81 6.09 2.79
C ALA A 27 5.63 5.12 2.56
N VAL A 28 4.37 5.55 2.78
CA VAL A 28 3.18 4.75 2.47
C VAL A 28 3.02 4.56 0.95
N GLN A 29 3.26 5.59 0.15
CA GLN A 29 3.17 5.51 -1.31
C GLN A 29 4.26 4.59 -1.89
N ASP A 30 5.50 4.71 -1.43
CA ASP A 30 6.62 3.87 -1.85
C ASP A 30 6.37 2.41 -1.48
N CYS A 31 5.95 2.16 -0.24
CA CYS A 31 5.59 0.81 0.20
C CYS A 31 4.46 0.24 -0.68
N ARG A 32 3.44 1.03 -1.05
CA ARG A 32 2.39 0.58 -1.96
C ARG A 32 2.95 0.14 -3.31
N ARG A 33 3.88 0.92 -3.88
CA ARG A 33 4.52 0.61 -5.17
C ARG A 33 5.34 -0.68 -5.10
N ASP A 34 6.07 -0.91 -4.01
CA ASP A 34 6.86 -2.13 -3.82
C ASP A 34 5.96 -3.38 -3.73
N PHE A 35 4.83 -3.27 -3.02
CA PHE A 35 3.85 -4.36 -2.94
C PHE A 35 3.14 -4.60 -4.27
N GLU A 36 2.82 -3.56 -5.04
CA GLU A 36 2.24 -3.69 -6.39
C GLU A 36 3.21 -4.41 -7.33
N ALA A 37 4.50 -4.04 -7.30
CA ALA A 37 5.54 -4.72 -8.07
C ALA A 37 5.71 -6.19 -7.66
N LEU A 38 5.68 -6.49 -6.35
CA LEU A 38 5.74 -7.86 -5.86
C LEU A 38 4.53 -8.67 -6.31
N ALA A 39 3.32 -8.11 -6.20
CA ALA A 39 2.09 -8.77 -6.63
C ALA A 39 2.11 -9.09 -8.12
N HIS A 40 2.58 -8.17 -8.96
CA HIS A 40 2.76 -8.41 -10.39
C HIS A 40 3.77 -9.53 -10.68
N ARG A 41 4.89 -9.59 -9.94
CA ARG A 41 5.87 -10.66 -10.08
C ARG A 41 5.30 -12.03 -9.71
N ILE A 42 4.52 -12.09 -8.63
CA ILE A 42 3.84 -13.33 -8.20
C ILE A 42 2.80 -13.76 -9.24
N ALA A 43 1.98 -12.83 -9.72
CA ALA A 43 0.97 -13.07 -10.74
C ALA A 43 1.58 -13.61 -12.04
N ALA A 44 2.67 -12.97 -12.50
CA ALA A 44 3.43 -13.43 -13.67
C ALA A 44 4.00 -14.84 -13.47
N ALA A 45 4.58 -15.12 -12.29
CA ALA A 45 5.10 -16.45 -11.97
C ALA A 45 4.01 -17.53 -11.86
N ALA A 46 2.81 -17.15 -11.42
CA ALA A 46 1.66 -18.04 -11.31
C ALA A 46 0.90 -18.24 -12.65
N GLY A 47 1.26 -17.49 -13.70
CA GLY A 47 0.55 -17.52 -14.98
C GLY A 47 -0.88 -16.96 -14.91
N SER A 48 -1.19 -16.15 -13.89
CA SER A 48 -2.50 -15.52 -13.70
C SER A 48 -2.39 -14.01 -13.86
N PRO A 49 -3.30 -13.33 -14.56
CA PRO A 49 -3.34 -11.87 -14.55
C PRO A 49 -3.69 -11.37 -13.14
N LEU A 50 -3.07 -10.26 -12.72
CA LEU A 50 -3.49 -9.55 -11.51
C LEU A 50 -4.83 -8.86 -11.80
N ALA A 51 -5.82 -9.06 -10.93
CA ALA A 51 -7.11 -8.39 -11.06
C ALA A 51 -6.95 -6.85 -10.95
N PRO A 52 -7.74 -6.06 -11.71
CA PRO A 52 -7.69 -4.61 -11.61
C PRO A 52 -8.12 -4.15 -10.21
N ARG A 53 -7.49 -3.07 -9.75
CA ARG A 53 -7.78 -2.48 -8.43
C ARG A 53 -9.26 -2.03 -8.38
N PRO A 54 -10.03 -2.41 -7.34
CA PRO A 54 -11.35 -1.83 -7.13
C PRO A 54 -11.20 -0.32 -6.88
N THR A 55 -12.00 0.48 -7.58
CA THR A 55 -12.06 1.96 -7.46
C THR A 55 -12.83 2.40 -6.24
#